data_AF-A0A351RWI3-F1
#
_entry.id   AF-A0A351RWI3-F1
#
_cell.length_a   1.000
_cell.length_b   1.000
_cell.length_c   1.000
_cell.angle_alpha   90.00
_cell.angle_beta   90.00
_cell.angle_gamma   90.00
#
_symmetry.space_group_name_H-M   'P 1'
#
loop_
_entity.id
_entity.type
_entity.pdbx_description
1 polymer ?
#
loop_
_entity_poly.entity_id
_entity_poly.type
_entity_poly.pdbx_seq_one_letter_code
_entity_poly.pdbx_strand_id
1 'polypeptide(L)' 'GVIPKKWREGGYLEVKKIPSDPWGNPYIYISPGLHGDYDIVSYGADGVRGGEGFDKDIENWNIE' A
#
# COMPACT_ATOMS: atom_id res chain seq x y z
N GLY A 1 10.84 17.73 -15.81
CA GLY A 1 9.77 18.03 -14.84
C GLY A 1 10.37 18.81 -13.69
N VAL A 2 9.66 19.81 -13.18
CA VAL A 2 10.13 20.60 -12.03
C VAL A 2 9.89 19.77 -10.76
N ILE A 3 10.96 19.49 -10.01
CA ILE A 3 10.83 18.79 -8.72
C ILE A 3 10.18 19.77 -7.73
N PRO A 4 9.15 19.36 -6.97
CA PRO A 4 8.52 20.21 -5.97
C PRO A 4 9.54 20.76 -4.96
N LYS A 5 9.42 22.04 -4.59
CA LYS A 5 10.35 22.72 -3.66
C LYS A 5 10.47 22.05 -2.28
N LYS A 6 9.46 21.26 -1.87
CA LYS A 6 9.42 20.53 -0.58
C LYS A 6 9.59 19.02 -0.74
N TRP A 7 10.10 18.57 -1.88
CA TRP A 7 10.46 17.16 -2.06
C TRP A 7 11.64 16.81 -1.16
N ARG A 8 11.50 15.76 -0.35
CA ARG A 8 12.59 15.29 0.52
C ARG A 8 13.66 14.61 -0.34
N GLU A 9 14.90 15.10 -0.26
CA GLU A 9 16.04 14.43 -0.88
C GLU A 9 16.20 13.02 -0.29
N GLY A 10 16.16 12.00 -1.17
CA GLY A 10 16.13 10.58 -0.78
C GLY A 10 14.75 9.93 -0.77
N GLY A 11 13.66 10.71 -0.95
CA GLY A 11 12.29 10.21 -0.97
C GLY A 11 11.64 10.16 0.43
N TYR A 12 10.41 9.65 0.49
CA TYR A 12 9.61 9.61 1.73
C TYR A 12 9.66 8.26 2.45
N LEU A 13 10.10 7.20 1.76
CA LEU A 13 10.33 5.90 2.38
C LEU A 13 11.77 5.82 2.89
N GLU A 14 11.95 5.39 4.13
CA GLU A 14 13.29 5.19 4.71
C GLU A 14 14.08 4.13 3.96
N VAL A 15 13.38 3.08 3.54
CA VAL A 15 13.92 2.07 2.64
C VAL A 15 13.72 2.57 1.20
N LYS A 16 14.79 2.64 0.42
CA LYS A 16 14.72 3.01 -1.02
C LYS A 16 13.83 2.09 -1.86
N LYS A 17 13.40 0.97 -1.29
CA LYS A 17 12.52 -0.03 -1.92
C LYS A 17 11.21 -0.06 -1.14
N ILE A 18 10.11 -0.12 -1.87
CA ILE A 18 8.78 -0.33 -1.29
C ILE A 18 8.80 -1.71 -0.61
N PRO A 19 8.47 -1.79 0.69
CA PRO A 19 8.37 -3.08 1.36
C PRO A 19 7.25 -3.90 0.70
N SER A 20 7.48 -5.19 0.53
CA SER A 20 6.40 -6.12 0.24
C SER A 20 5.59 -6.38 1.50
N ASP A 21 4.37 -6.87 1.34
CA ASP A 21 3.56 -7.36 2.44
C ASP A 21 4.17 -8.64 3.07
N PRO A 22 3.60 -9.17 4.18
CA PRO A 22 4.14 -10.36 4.86
C PRO A 22 4.26 -11.61 3.97
N TRP A 23 3.53 -11.66 2.85
CA TRP A 23 3.52 -12.78 1.90
C TRP A 23 4.41 -12.52 0.68
N GLY A 24 5.05 -11.35 0.61
CA GLY A 24 5.93 -10.98 -0.49
C GLY A 24 5.23 -10.28 -1.65
N ASN A 25 3.93 -10.04 -1.55
CA ASN A 25 3.15 -9.35 -2.57
C ASN A 25 3.34 -7.82 -2.48
N PRO A 26 3.26 -7.10 -3.60
CA PRO A 26 3.34 -5.64 -3.60
C PRO A 26 2.06 -5.03 -3.03
N TYR A 27 2.20 -4.02 -2.16
CA TYR A 27 1.06 -3.20 -1.73
C TYR A 27 0.47 -2.41 -2.91
N ILE A 28 -0.85 -2.31 -2.92
CA ILE A 28 -1.60 -1.52 -3.88
C ILE A 28 -1.86 -0.16 -3.26
N TYR A 29 -1.42 0.91 -3.94
CA TYR A 29 -1.67 2.28 -3.55
C TYR A 29 -2.61 2.94 -4.58
N ILE A 30 -3.71 3.50 -4.11
CA ILE A 30 -4.72 4.18 -4.93
C ILE A 30 -4.89 5.60 -4.38
N SER A 31 -4.73 6.60 -5.25
CA SER A 31 -5.02 8.00 -4.93
C SER A 31 -5.60 8.70 -6.17
N PRO A 32 -6.77 9.35 -6.08
CA PRO A 32 -7.64 9.46 -4.88
C PRO A 32 -8.23 8.10 -4.47
N GLY A 33 -8.27 7.83 -3.17
CA GLY A 33 -8.85 6.60 -2.61
C GLY A 33 -10.37 6.56 -2.80
N LEU A 34 -10.95 5.37 -2.70
CA LEU A 34 -12.39 5.17 -2.64
C LEU A 34 -12.94 5.54 -1.26
N HIS A 35 -12.15 5.33 -0.20
CA HIS A 35 -12.55 5.50 1.19
C HIS A 35 -11.89 6.71 1.89
N GLY A 36 -11.05 7.47 1.19
CA GLY A 36 -10.36 8.65 1.71
C GLY A 36 -9.41 9.28 0.70
N ASP A 37 -8.43 10.05 1.18
CA ASP A 37 -7.40 10.67 0.33
C ASP A 37 -6.55 9.64 -0.42
N TYR A 38 -6.32 8.49 0.21
CA TYR A 38 -5.58 7.38 -0.35
C TYR A 38 -6.02 6.05 0.27
N ASP A 39 -5.92 5.01 -0.54
CA ASP A 39 -6.25 3.64 -0.18
C ASP A 39 -4.99 2.78 -0.33
N ILE A 40 -4.65 2.01 0.71
CA ILE A 40 -3.56 1.02 0.67
C ILE A 40 -4.15 -0.35 0.94
N VAL A 41 -3.90 -1.30 0.05
CA VAL A 41 -4.45 -2.66 0.11
C VAL A 41 -3.35 -3.70 -0.05
N SER A 42 -3.43 -4.78 0.72
CA SER A 42 -2.69 -6.03 0.55
C SER A 42 -3.68 -7.19 0.45
N TYR A 43 -3.55 -8.02 -0.58
CA TYR A 43 -4.46 -9.13 -0.87
C TYR A 43 -4.09 -10.43 -0.13
N GLY A 44 -3.54 -10.33 1.09
CA GLY A 44 -3.21 -11.53 1.87
C GLY A 44 -2.21 -12.48 1.20
N ALA A 45 -2.30 -13.76 1.54
CA ALA A 45 -1.40 -14.80 1.05
C ALA A 45 -1.65 -15.19 -0.42
N ASP A 46 -2.88 -15.10 -0.91
CA ASP A 46 -3.26 -15.53 -2.25
C ASP A 46 -2.96 -14.47 -3.33
N GLY A 47 -2.82 -13.20 -2.93
CA GLY A 47 -2.57 -12.10 -3.84
C GLY A 47 -3.80 -11.73 -4.67
N VAL A 48 -5.00 -12.16 -4.27
CA VAL A 48 -6.26 -11.92 -4.96
C VAL A 48 -7.23 -11.21 -4.04
N ARG A 49 -8.02 -10.28 -4.59
CA ARG A 49 -9.07 -9.60 -3.84
C ARG A 49 -10.08 -10.61 -3.28
N GLY A 50 -10.21 -10.65 -1.97
CA GLY A 50 -11.17 -11.46 -1.24
C GLY A 50 -10.49 -12.27 -0.14
N GLY A 51 -10.88 -13.54 -0.03
CA GLY A 51 -10.27 -14.46 0.92
C GLY A 51 -10.78 -14.34 2.37
N GLU A 52 -10.52 -15.39 3.14
CA GLU A 52 -10.82 -15.46 4.57
C GLU A 52 -9.59 -15.98 5.32
N GLY A 53 -9.46 -15.62 6.60
CA GLY A 53 -8.32 -16.04 7.41
C GLY A 53 -7.00 -15.44 6.91
N PHE A 54 -6.08 -16.30 6.44
CA PHE A 54 -4.76 -15.87 5.96
C PHE A 54 -4.79 -15.25 4.56
N ASP A 55 -5.87 -15.48 3.81
CA ASP A 55 -6.08 -14.91 2.48
C ASP A 55 -6.89 -13.62 2.55
N LYS A 56 -7.30 -13.17 3.75
CA LYS A 56 -8.13 -11.98 3.93
C LYS A 56 -7.38 -10.73 3.48
N ASP A 57 -8.03 -9.94 2.64
CA ASP A 57 -7.58 -8.59 2.28
C ASP A 57 -7.33 -7.70 3.53
N ILE A 58 -6.20 -7.03 3.54
CA ILE A 58 -5.82 -6.02 4.54
C ILE A 58 -5.89 -4.65 3.89
N GLU A 59 -6.82 -3.83 4.36
CA GLU A 59 -7.07 -2.48 3.82
C GLU A 59 -6.79 -1.43 4.91
N ASN A 60 -6.13 -0.33 4.55
CA ASN A 60 -5.79 0.77 5.48
C ASN A 60 -7.01 1.37 6.20
N TRP A 61 -8.18 1.40 5.55
CA TRP A 61 -9.40 1.92 6.16
C TRP A 61 -10.16 0.88 6.98
N ASN A 62 -9.83 -0.41 6.85
CA ASN A 62 -10.51 -1.53 7.48
C ASN A 62 -9.54 -2.35 8.34
N ILE A 63 -8.96 -1.68 9.34
CA ILE A 63 -8.06 -2.28 10.33
C ILE A 63 -8.91 -2.70 11.54
N GLU A 64 -9.74 -3.72 11.36
CA GLU A 64 -10.44 -4.43 12.45
C GLU A 64 -9.74 -5.75 12.80
#